data_AF-A0A427A6P1-F1
#
_entry.id   AF-A0A427A6P1-F1
#
_cell.length_a   1.000
_cell.length_b   1.000
_cell.length_c   1.000
_cell.angle_alpha   90.00
_cell.angle_beta   90.00
_cell.angle_gamma   90.00
#
_symmetry.space_group_name_H-M   'P 1'
#
loop_
_entity.id
_entity.type
_entity.pdbx_description
1 polymer ?
#
loop_
_entity_poly.entity_id
_entity_poly.type
_entity_poly.pdbx_seq_one_letter_code
_entity_poly.pdbx_strand_id
1 'polypeptide(L)' 'MPITSYKFGYVDPITGNEIADDNGQFVSSVCWKRTSNMTLAANSSGCIKLLQMV' A
#
# COMPACT_ATOMS: atom_id res chain seq x y z
N MET A 1 -18.21 -8.35 9.28
CA MET A 1 -16.89 -8.47 8.60
C MET A 1 -16.07 -7.29 9.08
N PRO A 2 -14.96 -7.47 9.81
CA PRO A 2 -14.08 -6.35 10.15
C PRO A 2 -13.56 -5.70 8.87
N ILE A 3 -13.54 -4.38 8.84
CA ILE A 3 -13.03 -3.57 7.73
C ILE A 3 -11.79 -2.84 8.22
N THR A 4 -10.72 -2.86 7.41
CA THR A 4 -9.51 -2.08 7.64
C THR A 4 -9.23 -1.24 6.39
N SER A 5 -8.58 -0.10 6.57
CA SER A 5 -8.25 0.81 5.49
C SER A 5 -6.81 1.29 5.62
N TYR A 6 -6.11 1.37 4.50
CA TYR A 6 -4.75 1.87 4.44
C TYR A 6 -4.62 2.84 3.27
N LYS A 7 -4.16 4.07 3.52
CA LYS A 7 -3.89 5.06 2.46
C LYS A 7 -2.45 4.89 1.98
N PHE A 8 -2.27 4.67 0.67
CA PHE A 8 -0.95 4.75 0.06
C PHE A 8 -0.50 6.22 0.01
N GLY A 9 0.73 6.48 0.46
CA GLY A 9 1.42 7.74 0.25
C GLY A 9 2.38 7.68 -0.94
N TYR A 10 2.83 8.84 -1.38
CA TYR A 10 3.97 8.98 -2.29
C TYR A 10 5.27 8.79 -1.52
N VAL A 11 6.18 7.95 -2.04
CA VAL A 11 7.55 7.86 -1.52
C VAL A 11 8.38 8.88 -2.27
N ASP A 12 8.92 9.87 -1.56
CA ASP A 12 9.83 10.85 -2.14
C ASP A 12 11.12 10.16 -2.62
N PRO A 13 11.44 10.22 -3.93
CA PRO A 13 12.62 9.56 -4.47
C PRO A 13 13.94 10.15 -3.95
N ILE A 14 13.92 11.36 -3.38
CA ILE A 14 15.13 12.02 -2.84
C ILE A 14 15.35 11.60 -1.38
N THR A 15 14.33 11.71 -0.54
CA THR A 15 14.46 11.43 0.91
C THR A 15 14.10 10.01 1.30
N GLY A 16 13.38 9.27 0.44
CA GLY A 16 12.82 7.95 0.75
C GLY A 16 11.65 7.98 1.73
N ASN A 17 11.21 9.18 2.15
CA ASN A 17 10.12 9.32 3.10
C ASN A 17 8.76 9.28 2.42
N GLU A 18 7.78 8.72 3.12
CA GLU A 18 6.39 8.79 2.68
C GLU A 18 5.78 10.15 3.02
N ILE A 19 5.26 10.80 2.00
CA ILE A 19 4.40 11.97 2.13
C ILE A 19 2.95 11.54 1.92
N ALA A 20 2.04 12.19 2.64
CA ALA A 20 0.62 11.84 2.66
C ALA A 20 -0.13 12.18 1.36
N ASP A 21 0.50 12.98 0.49
CA ASP A 21 -0.01 13.28 -0.84
C ASP A 21 0.07 12.03 -1.71
N ASP A 22 -1.05 11.69 -2.34
CA ASP A 22 -1.12 10.55 -3.25
C ASP A 22 -0.67 10.95 -4.67
N ASN A 23 -0.47 12.24 -4.97
CA ASN A 23 -0.02 12.73 -6.28
C ASN A 23 -0.80 12.10 -7.46
N GLY A 24 -2.08 11.79 -7.25
CA GLY A 24 -2.94 11.11 -8.23
C GLY A 24 -2.62 9.62 -8.45
N GLN A 25 -1.80 9.00 -7.60
CA GLN A 25 -1.53 7.57 -7.60
C GLN A 25 -2.77 6.78 -7.20
N PHE A 26 -2.90 5.57 -7.75
CA PHE A 26 -3.98 4.65 -7.42
C PHE A 26 -3.42 3.26 -7.15
N VAL A 27 -4.15 2.48 -6.33
CA VAL A 27 -3.82 1.08 -6.08
C VAL A 27 -4.11 0.30 -7.36
N SER A 28 -3.08 -0.31 -7.92
CA SER A 28 -3.13 -1.05 -9.18
C SER A 28 -3.37 -2.55 -8.98
N SER A 29 -2.98 -3.10 -7.82
CA SER A 29 -3.15 -4.52 -7.51
C SER A 29 -3.15 -4.80 -6.01
N VAL A 30 -3.90 -5.81 -5.59
CA VAL A 30 -3.91 -6.35 -4.22
C VAL A 30 -3.84 -7.87 -4.27
N CYS A 31 -3.04 -8.46 -3.39
CA CYS A 31 -2.89 -9.92 -3.28
C CYS A 31 -2.89 -10.33 -1.80
N TRP A 32 -3.81 -11.21 -1.43
CA TRP A 32 -3.89 -11.78 -0.09
C TRP A 32 -3.22 -13.17 -0.07
N LYS A 33 -2.31 -13.41 0.88
CA LYS A 33 -1.78 -14.76 1.14
C LYS A 33 -2.72 -15.55 2.07
N ARG A 34 -3.52 -16.48 1.52
CA ARG A 34 -4.62 -17.17 2.25
C ARG A 34 -4.24 -17.80 3.58
N THR A 35 -2.96 -18.15 3.76
CA THR A 35 -2.42 -18.81 4.96
C THR A 35 -1.88 -17.85 6.02
N SER A 36 -2.07 -16.54 5.86
CA SER A 36 -1.62 -15.51 6.81
C SER A 36 -2.52 -14.29 6.78
N ASN A 37 -2.47 -13.47 7.82
CA ASN A 37 -3.13 -12.15 7.85
C ASN A 37 -2.30 -11.10 7.10
N MET A 38 -1.63 -11.48 6.01
CA MET A 38 -0.76 -10.61 5.23
C MET A 38 -1.34 -10.35 3.85
N THR A 39 -1.29 -9.08 3.45
CA THR A 39 -1.74 -8.59 2.15
C THR A 39 -0.63 -7.78 1.50
N LEU A 40 -0.38 -8.03 0.24
CA LEU A 40 0.45 -7.19 -0.62
C LEU A 40 -0.44 -6.22 -1.38
N ALA A 41 -0.03 -4.96 -1.45
CA ALA A 41 -0.66 -3.95 -2.29
C ALA A 41 0.39 -3.25 -3.13
N ALA A 42 0.05 -2.94 -4.37
CA ALA A 42 0.88 -2.20 -5.30
C ALA A 42 0.12 -0.99 -5.84
N ASN A 43 0.82 0.13 -6.07
CA ASN A 43 0.26 1.32 -6.69
C ASN A 43 0.80 1.55 -8.11
N SER A 44 0.27 2.56 -8.80
CA SER A 44 0.64 2.94 -10.17
C SER A 44 2.07 3.46 -10.33
N SER A 45 2.76 3.79 -9.23
CA SER A 45 4.16 4.22 -9.24
C SER A 45 5.15 3.10 -8.96
N GLY A 46 4.69 1.84 -8.87
CA GLY A 46 5.55 0.68 -8.66
C GLY A 46 5.96 0.47 -7.20
N CYS A 47 5.35 1.16 -6.24
CA CYS A 47 5.57 0.90 -4.81
C CYS A 47 4.78 -0.33 -4.37
N ILE A 48 5.44 -1.23 -3.64
CA ILE A 48 4.82 -2.45 -3.07
C ILE A 48 4.89 -2.37 -1.55
N LYS A 49 3.75 -2.61 -0.87
CA LYS A 49 3.67 -2.67 0.59
C LYS A 49 3.16 -4.02 1.06
N LEU A 50 3.78 -4.53 2.13
CA LEU A 50 3.30 -5.68 2.90
C LEU A 50 2.54 -5.16 4.13
N LEU A 51 1.25 -5.48 4.19
CA LEU A 51 0.34 -5.04 5.23
C LEU A 51 -0.10 -6.25 6.05
N GLN A 52 -0.17 -6.09 7.37
CA GLN A 52 -0.78 -7.07 8.27
C GLN A 52 -2.20 -6.62 8.62
N MET A 53 -3.17 -7.51 8.46
CA MET A 53 -4.53 -7.30 8.98
C MET A 53 -4.53 -7.59 10.48
N VAL A 54 -4.98 -6.59 11.25
CA VAL A 54 -5.18 -6.60 12.70
C VAL A 54 -6.63 -6.36 13.04
#